data_AF-A0A817KIU6-F1
#
_entry.id   AF-A0A817KIU6-F1
#
_cell.length_a   1.000
_cell.length_b   1.000
_cell.length_c   1.000
_cell.angle_alpha   90.00
_cell.angle_beta   90.00
_cell.angle_gamma   90.00
#
_symmetry.space_group_name_H-M   'P 1'
#
loop_
_entity.id
_entity.type
_entity.pdbx_description
1 polymer ?
#
loop_
_entity_poly.entity_id
_entity_poly.type
_entity_poly.pdbx_seq_one_letter_code
_entity_poly.pdbx_strand_id
1 'polypeptide(L)'
;MKNILQTFILGNSSISLISLIVVLIYFTKYQSRTSLIQQNEQIRPRGVFVILIRSTNRSVFLTINMIHSVIHFYPTSSGSLYPFIIFHDEAFTSAMRQQILSCVLRTNKQIQISFALVNFQTSVKPNNYIYRSTYSEPLDPMHPILRRFIKKKTLSRYCIYNNFFVIRLKWYYESEQIKSFVHELIQDDLILREYIGDGCIHS
;
A
#
# COMPACT_ATOMS: atom_id res chain seq x y z
N MET A 1 14.78 -18.81 -54.77
CA MET A 1 15.05 -18.12 -53.48
C MET A 1 16.44 -17.46 -53.36
N LYS A 2 17.31 -17.47 -54.39
CA LYS A 2 18.63 -16.78 -54.33
C LYS A 2 18.64 -15.33 -54.83
N ASN A 3 17.54 -14.81 -55.41
CA ASN A 3 17.51 -13.48 -56.03
C ASN A 3 16.70 -12.42 -55.26
N ILE A 4 16.19 -12.71 -54.05
CA ILE A 4 15.50 -11.70 -53.22
C ILE A 4 16.46 -11.09 -52.18
N LEU A 5 17.60 -11.73 -51.90
CA LEU A 5 18.56 -11.26 -50.89
C LEU A 5 19.60 -10.26 -51.42
N GLN A 6 19.79 -10.14 -52.74
CA GLN A 6 20.79 -9.23 -53.32
C GLN A 6 20.29 -7.80 -53.51
N THR A 7 18.97 -7.57 -53.53
CA THR A 7 18.40 -6.21 -53.71
C THR A 7 18.30 -5.41 -52.41
N PHE A 8 18.61 -6.00 -51.25
CA PHE A 8 18.60 -5.29 -49.97
C PHE A 8 19.94 -4.68 -49.57
N ILE A 9 21.03 -4.98 -50.29
CA ILE A 9 22.40 -4.63 -49.87
C ILE A 9 22.89 -3.31 -50.46
N LEU A 10 22.27 -2.77 -51.51
CA LEU A 10 22.80 -1.60 -52.24
C LEU A 10 21.95 -0.33 -52.19
N GLY A 11 20.82 -0.32 -51.47
CA GLY A 11 19.86 0.78 -51.56
C GLY A 11 19.62 1.61 -50.30
N ASN A 12 20.04 1.17 -49.11
CA ASN A 12 19.59 1.82 -47.86
C ASN A 12 20.55 1.63 -46.67
N SER A 13 21.86 1.56 -46.93
CA SER A 13 22.89 1.51 -45.87
C SER A 13 22.81 2.72 -44.92
N SER A 14 22.37 3.88 -45.43
CA SER A 14 22.16 5.08 -44.63
C SER A 14 20.97 4.93 -43.66
N ILE A 15 19.87 4.32 -44.10
CA ILE A 15 18.67 4.14 -43.27
C ILE A 15 18.90 3.09 -42.19
N SER A 16 19.64 2.02 -42.49
CA SER A 16 20.00 1.01 -41.48
C SER A 16 20.95 1.57 -40.42
N LEU A 17 21.92 2.40 -40.83
CA LEU A 17 22.84 3.08 -39.91
C LEU A 17 22.10 4.07 -38.99
N ILE A 18 21.20 4.88 -39.55
CA ILE A 18 20.40 5.83 -38.76
C ILE A 18 19.50 5.08 -37.75
N SER A 19 18.86 3.99 -38.17
CA SER A 19 18.03 3.16 -37.28
C SER A 19 18.85 2.55 -36.13
N LEU A 20 20.08 2.08 -36.42
CA LEU A 20 21.00 1.55 -35.40
C LEU A 20 21.42 2.64 -34.40
N ILE A 21 21.73 3.85 -34.88
CA ILE A 21 22.10 4.98 -34.03
C ILE A 21 20.94 5.38 -33.10
N VAL A 22 19.70 5.41 -33.62
CA VAL A 22 18.51 5.71 -32.81
C VAL A 22 18.29 4.66 -31.73
N VAL A 23 18.45 3.37 -32.04
CA VAL A 23 18.35 2.28 -31.07
C VAL A 23 19.43 2.39 -30.00
N LEU A 24 20.68 2.72 -30.37
CA LEU A 24 21.78 2.91 -29.43
C LEU A 24 21.57 4.14 -28.53
N ILE A 25 21.08 5.26 -29.07
CA ILE A 25 20.74 6.45 -28.28
C ILE A 25 19.57 6.14 -27.33
N TYR A 26 18.56 5.41 -27.79
CA TYR A 26 17.45 4.98 -26.96
C TYR A 26 17.92 4.08 -25.83
N PHE A 27 18.75 3.07 -26.11
CA PHE A 27 19.30 2.16 -25.10
C PHE A 27 20.18 2.89 -24.09
N THR A 28 21.07 3.77 -24.54
CA THR A 28 21.94 4.55 -23.65
C THR A 28 21.14 5.52 -22.78
N LYS A 29 20.13 6.23 -23.31
CA LYS A 29 19.23 7.07 -22.50
C LYS A 29 18.35 6.26 -21.56
N TYR A 30 17.85 5.10 -21.98
CA TYR A 30 17.05 4.21 -21.15
C TYR A 30 17.88 3.65 -19.99
N GLN A 31 19.10 3.21 -20.26
CA GLN A 31 20.05 2.70 -19.28
C GLN A 31 20.57 3.81 -18.33
N SER A 32 20.70 5.04 -18.83
CA SER A 32 21.00 6.23 -18.00
C SER A 32 19.85 6.60 -17.07
N ARG A 33 18.60 6.36 -17.49
CA ARG A 33 17.41 6.57 -16.64
C ARG A 33 17.25 5.48 -15.58
N THR A 34 17.68 4.24 -15.84
CA THR A 34 17.70 3.21 -14.81
C THR A 34 18.88 3.37 -13.85
N SER A 35 20.01 3.94 -14.26
CA SER A 35 21.15 4.23 -13.37
C SER A 35 20.98 5.50 -12.53
N LEU A 36 20.16 6.47 -12.95
CA LEU A 36 19.78 7.64 -12.13
C LEU A 36 18.78 7.31 -10.99
N ILE A 37 18.31 6.06 -10.90
CA ILE A 37 17.61 5.51 -9.73
C ILE A 37 18.55 4.59 -8.94
N GLN A 38 19.85 4.86 -8.95
CA GLN A 38 20.68 4.52 -7.80
C GLN A 38 20.68 5.73 -6.87
N GLN A 39 19.61 5.85 -6.09
CA GLN A 39 19.59 6.69 -4.91
C GLN A 39 20.66 6.18 -3.94
N ASN A 40 21.83 6.78 -4.05
CA ASN A 40 22.93 6.63 -3.13
C ASN A 40 22.68 7.51 -1.89
N GLU A 41 21.52 7.35 -1.26
CA GLU A 41 21.26 7.84 0.08
C GLU A 41 21.29 6.62 0.99
N GLN A 42 22.13 6.63 2.02
CA GLN A 42 22.10 5.64 3.10
C GLN A 42 20.65 5.43 3.55
N ILE A 43 20.05 4.30 3.14
CA ILE A 43 18.64 3.99 3.36
C ILE A 43 18.47 3.63 4.84
N ARG A 44 18.42 4.65 5.69
CA ARG A 44 17.71 4.51 6.96
C ARG A 44 16.23 4.27 6.61
N PRO A 45 15.53 3.32 7.25
CA PRO A 45 14.11 3.12 7.00
C PRO A 45 13.39 4.45 7.27
N ARG A 46 12.91 5.12 6.20
CA ARG A 46 12.18 6.40 6.28
C ARG A 46 10.72 6.21 6.70
N GLY A 47 10.30 4.98 6.99
CA GLY A 47 8.93 4.64 7.34
C GLY A 47 8.86 3.36 8.16
N VAL A 48 7.76 3.23 8.91
CA VAL A 48 7.40 2.05 9.71
C VAL A 48 6.05 1.56 9.27
N PHE A 49 5.91 0.24 9.12
CA PHE A 49 4.62 -0.37 8.85
C PHE A 49 3.87 -0.53 10.16
N VAL A 50 2.71 0.11 10.25
CA VAL A 50 1.85 0.05 11.42
C VAL A 50 0.66 -0.84 11.11
N ILE A 51 0.40 -1.80 11.99
CA ILE A 51 -0.65 -2.80 11.80
C ILE A 51 -1.50 -2.83 13.06
N LEU A 52 -2.80 -2.68 12.92
CA LEU A 52 -3.74 -2.94 14.00
C LEU A 52 -4.36 -4.32 13.83
N ILE A 53 -4.26 -5.17 14.86
CA ILE A 53 -4.80 -6.51 14.82
C ILE A 53 -5.77 -6.76 15.97
N ARG A 54 -6.80 -7.58 15.68
CA ARG A 54 -7.65 -8.19 16.68
C ARG A 54 -7.08 -9.53 17.10
N SER A 55 -7.38 -9.96 18.31
CA SER A 55 -6.92 -11.25 18.87
C SER A 55 -7.71 -12.44 18.33
N THR A 56 -7.64 -12.65 17.01
CA THR A 56 -8.25 -13.79 16.32
C THR A 56 -7.23 -14.48 15.41
N ASN A 57 -7.38 -15.81 15.25
CA ASN A 57 -6.50 -16.58 14.35
C ASN A 57 -6.56 -16.06 12.90
N ARG A 58 -7.72 -15.56 12.46
CA ARG A 58 -7.89 -14.95 11.15
C ARG A 58 -7.05 -13.68 11.00
N SER A 59 -7.12 -12.77 11.97
CA SER A 59 -6.32 -11.54 11.97
C SER A 59 -4.82 -11.82 11.98
N VAL A 60 -4.39 -12.82 12.76
CA VAL A 60 -3.00 -13.30 12.78
C VAL A 60 -2.55 -13.78 11.39
N PHE A 61 -3.33 -14.63 10.74
CA PHE A 61 -3.02 -15.13 9.40
C PHE A 61 -2.96 -14.02 8.35
N LEU A 62 -3.92 -13.08 8.38
CA LEU A 62 -3.93 -11.93 7.49
C LEU A 62 -2.68 -11.04 7.68
N THR A 63 -2.27 -10.84 8.93
CA THR A 63 -1.07 -10.07 9.28
C THR A 63 0.19 -10.72 8.70
N ILE A 64 0.32 -12.04 8.86
CA ILE A 64 1.44 -12.81 8.29
C ILE A 64 1.48 -12.66 6.77
N ASN A 65 0.35 -12.86 6.08
CA ASN A 65 0.28 -12.74 4.62
C ASN A 65 0.61 -11.34 4.12
N MET A 66 0.16 -10.32 4.84
CA MET A 66 0.48 -8.95 4.52
C MET A 66 1.97 -8.70 4.64
N ILE A 67 2.61 -9.10 5.75
CA ILE A 67 4.06 -8.93 5.92
C ILE A 67 4.81 -9.64 4.79
N HIS A 68 4.44 -10.87 4.43
CA HIS A 68 5.03 -11.58 3.29
C HIS A 68 4.83 -10.84 1.96
N SER A 69 3.66 -10.23 1.76
CA SER A 69 3.37 -9.45 0.56
C SER A 69 4.25 -8.20 0.47
N VAL A 70 4.46 -7.48 1.59
CA VAL A 70 5.38 -6.33 1.63
C VAL A 70 6.77 -6.75 1.16
N ILE A 71 7.29 -7.84 1.70
CA ILE A 71 8.63 -8.34 1.37
C ILE A 71 8.72 -8.75 -0.10
N HIS A 72 7.67 -9.40 -0.60
CA HIS A 72 7.64 -9.90 -1.96
C HIS A 72 7.65 -8.76 -2.99
N PHE A 73 6.83 -7.73 -2.78
CA PHE A 73 6.70 -6.60 -3.72
C PHE A 73 7.75 -5.51 -3.50
N TYR A 74 8.30 -5.41 -2.30
CA TYR A 74 9.33 -4.46 -1.95
C TYR A 74 10.54 -5.24 -1.42
N PRO A 75 11.43 -5.74 -2.29
CA PRO A 75 12.69 -6.32 -1.84
C PRO A 75 13.64 -5.20 -1.39
N THR A 76 14.22 -5.32 -0.19
CA THR A 76 15.27 -4.39 0.27
C THR A 76 16.64 -4.82 -0.22
N SER A 77 17.47 -3.84 -0.58
CA SER A 77 18.90 -4.04 -0.74
C SER A 77 19.53 -4.55 0.56
N SER A 78 20.63 -5.29 0.44
CA SER A 78 21.38 -5.85 1.56
C SER A 78 21.63 -4.80 2.66
N GLY A 79 21.20 -5.12 3.88
CA GLY A 79 21.47 -4.31 5.08
C GLY A 79 20.33 -3.44 5.61
N SER A 80 19.24 -3.23 4.86
CA SER A 80 18.07 -2.47 5.36
C SER A 80 17.05 -3.38 6.06
N LEU A 81 16.56 -2.94 7.23
CA LEU A 81 15.49 -3.61 7.97
C LEU A 81 14.12 -3.01 7.64
N TYR A 82 13.09 -3.86 7.61
CA TYR A 82 11.68 -3.50 7.58
C TYR A 82 11.11 -3.45 8.99
N PRO A 83 10.90 -2.25 9.58
CA PRO A 83 10.26 -2.15 10.87
C PRO A 83 8.74 -2.29 10.73
N PHE A 84 8.17 -3.21 11.48
CA PHE A 84 6.73 -3.41 11.68
C PHE A 84 6.39 -3.18 13.15
N ILE A 85 5.33 -2.40 13.41
CA ILE A 85 4.71 -2.26 14.73
C ILE A 85 3.31 -2.84 14.65
N ILE A 86 3.06 -3.88 15.43
CA ILE A 86 1.78 -4.57 15.54
C ILE A 86 1.10 -4.11 16.83
N PHE A 87 0.09 -3.27 16.68
CA PHE A 87 -0.82 -2.89 17.74
C PHE A 87 -1.87 -3.98 17.95
N HIS A 88 -2.07 -4.40 19.19
CA HIS A 88 -2.98 -5.48 19.53
C HIS A 88 -3.81 -5.16 20.77
N ASP A 89 -4.95 -5.82 20.93
CA ASP A 89 -5.79 -5.73 22.14
C ASP A 89 -5.28 -6.65 23.27
N GLU A 90 -5.91 -6.59 24.44
CA GLU A 90 -5.52 -7.34 25.65
C GLU A 90 -5.68 -8.85 25.51
N ALA A 91 -6.54 -9.33 24.61
CA ALA A 91 -6.74 -10.76 24.38
C ALA A 91 -5.61 -11.39 23.54
N PHE A 92 -4.62 -10.61 23.11
CA PHE A 92 -3.57 -11.07 22.22
C PHE A 92 -2.55 -11.91 22.99
N THR A 93 -2.56 -13.21 22.70
CA THR A 93 -1.76 -14.17 23.48
C THR A 93 -0.31 -14.25 23.02
N SER A 94 0.56 -14.75 23.91
CA SER A 94 1.94 -15.09 23.57
C SER A 94 2.02 -16.12 22.43
N ALA A 95 1.07 -17.07 22.36
CA ALA A 95 1.01 -18.05 21.28
C ALA A 95 0.80 -17.39 19.90
N MET A 96 -0.13 -16.42 19.81
CA MET A 96 -0.36 -15.66 18.58
C MET A 96 0.87 -14.83 18.18
N ARG A 97 1.54 -14.21 19.16
CA ARG A 97 2.81 -13.50 18.95
C ARG A 97 3.87 -14.43 18.34
N GLN A 98 4.07 -15.61 18.94
CA GLN A 98 5.05 -16.58 18.47
C GLN A 98 4.70 -17.15 17.09
N GLN A 99 3.42 -17.33 16.79
CA GLN A 99 2.98 -17.73 15.46
C GLN A 99 3.41 -16.71 14.40
N ILE A 100 3.19 -15.40 14.63
CA ILE A 100 3.63 -14.35 13.70
C ILE A 100 5.15 -14.39 13.54
N LEU A 101 5.89 -14.38 14.66
CA LEU A 101 7.35 -14.36 14.63
C LEU A 101 7.94 -15.58 13.91
N SER A 102 7.42 -16.78 14.20
CA SER A 102 7.93 -18.03 13.60
C SER A 102 7.63 -18.14 12.10
N CYS A 103 6.47 -17.66 11.63
CA CYS A 103 6.16 -17.65 10.20
C CYS A 103 6.99 -16.60 9.44
N VAL A 104 7.15 -15.41 10.03
CA VAL A 104 7.71 -14.26 9.35
C VAL A 104 9.25 -14.23 9.44
N LEU A 105 9.82 -14.34 10.64
CA LEU A 105 11.26 -14.18 10.84
C LEU A 105 12.08 -15.40 10.40
N ARG A 106 11.47 -16.60 10.37
CA ARG A 106 12.14 -17.81 9.88
C ARG A 106 12.58 -17.67 8.43
N THR A 107 11.83 -16.90 7.64
CA THR A 107 12.04 -16.77 6.19
C THR A 107 12.83 -15.52 5.82
N ASN A 108 12.93 -14.51 6.69
CA ASN A 108 13.60 -13.26 6.36
C ASN A 108 14.19 -12.54 7.58
N LYS A 109 15.53 -12.39 7.56
CA LYS A 109 16.30 -11.70 8.61
C LYS A 109 16.23 -10.17 8.52
N GLN A 110 15.68 -9.63 7.45
CA GLN A 110 15.54 -8.19 7.23
C GLN A 110 14.28 -7.60 7.87
N ILE A 111 13.53 -8.36 8.66
CA ILE A 111 12.29 -7.89 9.28
C ILE A 111 12.54 -7.65 10.76
N GLN A 112 12.04 -6.52 11.25
CA GLN A 112 11.98 -6.21 12.66
C GLN A 112 10.52 -6.02 13.06
N ILE A 113 10.02 -6.82 14.00
CA ILE A 113 8.63 -6.73 14.47
C ILE A 113 8.60 -6.32 15.93
N SER A 114 7.83 -5.29 16.24
CA SER A 114 7.52 -4.84 17.60
C SER A 114 6.03 -4.99 17.86
N PHE A 115 5.67 -5.34 19.09
CA PHE A 115 4.28 -5.52 19.51
C PHE A 115 3.93 -4.47 20.56
N ALA A 116 2.84 -3.75 20.35
CA ALA A 116 2.36 -2.71 21.25
C ALA A 116 0.92 -3.02 21.69
N LEU A 117 0.70 -3.07 23.00
CA LEU A 117 -0.65 -3.21 23.56
C LEU A 117 -1.40 -1.88 23.40
N VAL A 118 -2.62 -1.93 22.88
CA VAL A 118 -3.54 -0.79 22.85
C VAL A 118 -4.73 -1.10 23.73
N ASN A 119 -5.00 -0.20 24.68
CA ASN A 119 -6.21 -0.24 25.47
C ASN A 119 -7.31 0.54 24.74
N PHE A 120 -8.20 -0.17 24.05
CA PHE A 120 -9.38 0.43 23.42
C PHE A 120 -10.51 0.61 24.45
N GLN A 121 -10.28 1.45 25.45
CA GLN A 121 -11.36 1.97 26.28
C GLN A 121 -12.10 3.04 25.49
N THR A 122 -13.16 2.64 24.80
CA THR A 122 -14.11 3.55 24.15
C THR A 122 -15.43 3.52 24.93
N SER A 123 -15.94 4.71 25.29
CA SER A 123 -17.27 4.89 25.87
C SER A 123 -18.40 4.64 24.85
N VAL A 124 -18.05 4.51 23.56
CA VAL A 124 -18.99 4.24 22.46
C VAL A 124 -19.26 2.73 22.41
N LYS A 125 -20.52 2.35 22.67
CA LYS A 125 -20.97 0.96 22.54
C LYS A 125 -20.93 0.55 21.07
N PRO A 126 -20.33 -0.60 20.73
CA PRO A 126 -20.33 -1.07 19.37
C PRO A 126 -21.76 -1.36 18.92
N ASN A 127 -22.19 -0.72 17.84
CA ASN A 127 -23.45 -1.05 17.19
C ASN A 127 -23.34 -2.49 16.64
N ASN A 128 -24.42 -3.28 16.72
CA ASN A 128 -24.48 -4.73 16.39
C ASN A 128 -24.14 -5.10 14.91
N TYR A 129 -23.53 -4.20 14.14
CA TYR A 129 -23.13 -4.38 12.75
C TYR A 129 -21.84 -5.21 12.57
N ILE A 130 -21.11 -5.54 13.64
CA ILE A 130 -19.72 -6.06 13.58
C ILE A 130 -19.62 -7.61 13.52
N TYR A 131 -20.61 -8.33 12.98
CA TYR A 131 -20.52 -9.80 12.86
C TYR A 131 -21.14 -10.38 11.59
N ARG A 132 -20.85 -9.78 10.42
CA ARG A 132 -21.14 -10.44 9.14
C ARG A 132 -19.87 -10.55 8.30
N SER A 133 -19.59 -11.79 7.88
CA SER A 133 -18.46 -12.21 7.06
C SER A 133 -18.45 -11.62 5.64
N THR A 134 -19.50 -10.87 5.29
CA THR A 134 -19.62 -9.99 4.13
C THR A 134 -19.54 -8.54 4.59
N TYR A 135 -18.34 -7.98 4.59
CA TYR A 135 -18.13 -6.56 4.85
C TYR A 135 -18.48 -5.77 3.58
N SER A 136 -19.72 -5.32 3.48
CA SER A 136 -20.06 -4.18 2.64
C SER A 136 -20.16 -2.98 3.56
N GLU A 137 -19.14 -2.11 3.56
CA GLU A 137 -19.31 -0.80 4.18
C GLU A 137 -20.47 -0.11 3.45
N PRO A 138 -21.51 0.35 4.17
CA PRO A 138 -22.46 1.25 3.56
C PRO A 138 -21.68 2.51 3.23
N LEU A 139 -21.35 2.72 1.95
CA LEU A 139 -20.82 3.99 1.44
C LEU A 139 -21.93 5.07 1.38
N ASP A 140 -23.16 4.69 1.67
CA ASP A 140 -24.33 5.57 1.67
C ASP A 140 -24.18 6.81 2.58
N PRO A 141 -23.59 6.74 3.80
CA PRO A 141 -23.31 7.91 4.62
C PRO A 141 -22.16 8.78 4.09
N MET A 142 -21.21 8.21 3.35
CA MET A 142 -20.10 8.95 2.74
C MET A 142 -20.46 9.59 1.40
N HIS A 143 -21.45 9.06 0.69
CA HIS A 143 -21.85 9.55 -0.63
C HIS A 143 -22.17 11.06 -0.67
N PRO A 144 -22.90 11.65 0.30
CA PRO A 144 -23.14 13.09 0.33
C PRO A 144 -21.84 13.90 0.41
N ILE A 145 -20.88 13.45 1.23
CA ILE A 145 -19.58 14.10 1.44
C ILE A 145 -18.74 13.97 0.16
N LEU A 146 -18.55 12.75 -0.33
CA LEU A 146 -17.77 12.47 -1.54
C LEU A 146 -18.32 13.20 -2.77
N ARG A 147 -19.65 13.38 -2.88
CA ARG A 147 -20.25 14.20 -3.95
C ARG A 147 -19.81 15.67 -3.89
N ARG A 148 -19.64 16.25 -2.70
CA ARG A 148 -19.14 17.63 -2.52
C ARG A 148 -17.69 17.76 -3.01
N PHE A 149 -16.84 16.77 -2.71
CA PHE A 149 -15.42 16.82 -3.04
C PHE A 149 -15.08 16.40 -4.48
N ILE A 150 -15.74 15.36 -5.01
CA ILE A 150 -15.36 14.72 -6.29
C ILE A 150 -16.24 15.23 -7.45
N LYS A 151 -17.34 15.95 -7.15
CA LYS A 151 -18.33 16.46 -8.14
C LYS A 151 -18.85 15.38 -9.10
N LYS A 152 -18.81 14.11 -8.72
CA LYS A 152 -19.32 12.98 -9.51
C LYS A 152 -20.75 12.63 -9.11
N LYS A 153 -21.61 12.37 -10.09
CA LYS A 153 -23.01 11.92 -9.87
C LYS A 153 -23.08 10.48 -9.34
N THR A 154 -22.16 9.64 -9.78
CA THR A 154 -22.03 8.23 -9.39
C THR A 154 -20.72 8.02 -8.66
N LEU A 155 -20.81 7.37 -7.49
CA LEU A 155 -19.65 6.98 -6.70
C LEU A 155 -19.54 5.47 -6.72
N SER A 156 -18.29 4.98 -6.75
CA SER A 156 -17.99 3.56 -6.62
C SER A 156 -18.50 3.08 -5.27
N ARG A 157 -19.18 1.92 -5.24
CA ARG A 157 -19.55 1.23 -3.99
C ARG A 157 -18.41 0.34 -3.46
N TYR A 158 -17.23 0.46 -4.04
CA TYR A 158 -16.07 -0.34 -3.69
C TYR A 158 -15.07 0.54 -2.96
N CYS A 159 -14.69 0.12 -1.75
CA CYS A 159 -13.54 0.62 -1.02
C CYS A 159 -12.35 -0.33 -1.20
N ILE A 160 -11.15 0.22 -1.09
CA ILE A 160 -9.91 -0.55 -0.94
C ILE A 160 -9.99 -1.24 0.42
N TYR A 161 -9.90 -2.58 0.41
CA TYR A 161 -9.93 -3.38 1.63
C TYR A 161 -8.68 -3.09 2.47
N ASN A 162 -8.90 -2.53 3.66
CA ASN A 162 -7.90 -1.73 4.35
C ASN A 162 -7.04 -2.51 5.34
N ASN A 163 -6.39 -3.55 4.85
CA ASN A 163 -5.34 -4.20 5.63
C ASN A 163 -3.95 -3.73 5.20
N PHE A 164 -3.76 -3.19 3.99
CA PHE A 164 -2.44 -2.72 3.53
C PHE A 164 -2.53 -1.63 2.46
N PHE A 165 -1.88 -0.51 2.69
CA PHE A 165 -1.64 0.53 1.67
C PHE A 165 -0.33 1.26 1.95
N VAL A 166 0.28 1.79 0.88
CA VAL A 166 1.45 2.68 0.97
C VAL A 166 0.98 4.08 0.64
N ILE A 167 0.99 4.98 1.62
CA ILE A 167 0.57 6.36 1.43
C ILE A 167 1.75 7.32 1.53
N ARG A 168 1.74 8.36 0.70
CA ARG A 168 2.66 9.50 0.84
C ARG A 168 2.15 10.40 1.97
N LEU A 169 2.71 10.26 3.17
CA LEU A 169 2.30 11.03 4.36
C LEU A 169 2.28 12.55 4.12
N LYS A 170 3.24 13.07 3.35
CA LYS A 170 3.28 14.49 2.98
C LYS A 170 2.00 14.95 2.29
N TRP A 171 1.48 14.15 1.35
CA TRP A 171 0.23 14.47 0.67
C TRP A 171 -0.95 14.40 1.64
N TYR A 172 -1.02 13.37 2.49
CA TYR A 172 -2.09 13.21 3.47
C TYR A 172 -2.19 14.38 4.45
N TYR A 173 -1.05 14.86 4.97
CA TYR A 173 -1.03 15.92 5.98
C TYR A 173 -0.97 17.34 5.42
N GLU A 174 -0.47 17.55 4.19
CA GLU A 174 -0.35 18.90 3.62
C GLU A 174 -1.44 19.24 2.60
N SER A 175 -2.18 18.25 2.09
CA SER A 175 -3.27 18.50 1.14
C SER A 175 -4.46 19.16 1.82
N GLU A 176 -4.75 20.41 1.47
CA GLU A 176 -5.94 21.14 1.95
C GLU A 176 -7.25 20.40 1.61
N GLN A 177 -7.29 19.70 0.47
CA GLN A 177 -8.44 18.88 0.10
C GLN A 177 -8.65 17.72 1.08
N ILE A 178 -7.58 17.05 1.50
CA ILE A 178 -7.66 15.94 2.47
C ILE A 178 -8.01 16.49 3.85
N LYS A 179 -7.38 17.58 4.28
CA LYS A 179 -7.69 18.22 5.57
C LYS A 179 -9.16 18.60 5.66
N SER A 180 -9.70 19.23 4.61
CA SER A 180 -11.12 19.62 4.56
C SER A 180 -12.04 18.40 4.58
N PHE A 181 -11.69 17.32 3.87
CA PHE A 181 -12.45 16.07 3.88
C PHE A 181 -12.44 15.38 5.25
N VAL A 182 -11.26 15.23 5.86
CA VAL A 182 -11.10 14.66 7.20
C VAL A 182 -11.81 15.52 8.24
N HIS A 183 -11.77 16.85 8.10
CA HIS A 183 -12.51 17.76 8.98
C HIS A 183 -14.02 17.51 8.90
N GLU A 184 -14.61 17.41 7.70
CA GLU A 184 -16.04 17.09 7.56
C GLU A 184 -16.42 15.71 8.15
N LEU A 185 -15.51 14.75 8.10
CA LEU A 185 -15.74 13.41 8.67
C LEU A 185 -15.67 13.40 10.20
N ILE A 186 -14.81 14.23 10.78
CA ILE A 186 -14.67 14.39 12.24
C ILE A 186 -15.77 15.31 12.78
N GLN A 187 -16.18 16.30 12.00
CA GLN A 187 -17.26 17.21 12.35
C GLN A 187 -18.55 16.40 12.58
N ASP A 188 -19.20 16.66 13.71
CA ASP A 188 -20.40 15.95 14.19
C ASP A 188 -20.22 14.44 14.44
N ASP A 189 -18.99 13.99 14.71
CA ASP A 189 -18.62 12.61 15.02
C ASP A 189 -19.09 11.60 13.95
N LEU A 190 -19.15 12.02 12.69
CA LEU A 190 -19.74 11.21 11.62
C LEU A 190 -19.04 9.86 11.45
N ILE A 191 -17.70 9.83 11.54
CA ILE A 191 -16.91 8.57 11.52
C ILE A 191 -17.44 7.57 12.56
N LEU A 192 -17.73 8.05 13.76
CA LEU A 192 -18.14 7.21 14.89
C LEU A 192 -19.61 6.83 14.80
N ARG A 193 -20.47 7.79 14.42
CA ARG A 193 -21.92 7.60 14.30
C ARG A 193 -22.28 6.60 13.20
N GLU A 194 -21.64 6.78 12.04
CA GLU A 194 -21.93 6.01 10.83
C GLU A 194 -20.98 4.82 10.65
N TYR A 195 -20.06 4.59 11.60
CA TYR A 195 -19.14 3.45 11.58
C TYR A 195 -18.29 3.40 10.31
N ILE A 196 -17.81 4.57 9.86
CA ILE A 196 -17.00 4.69 8.64
C ILE A 196 -15.60 4.15 8.94
N GLY A 197 -15.21 3.06 8.30
CA GLY A 197 -13.85 2.54 8.42
C GLY A 197 -12.85 3.39 7.66
N ASP A 198 -11.61 3.35 8.12
CA ASP A 198 -10.46 4.01 7.51
C ASP A 198 -10.24 3.57 6.05
N GLY A 199 -10.65 2.34 5.71
CA GLY A 199 -10.61 1.85 4.32
C GLY A 199 -11.45 2.65 3.35
N CYS A 200 -12.67 2.98 3.76
CA CYS A 200 -13.53 3.87 3.01
C CYS A 200 -12.97 5.29 2.91
N ILE A 201 -12.31 5.79 3.96
CA ILE A 201 -11.71 7.14 4.00
C ILE A 201 -10.50 7.23 3.07
N HIS A 202 -9.69 6.17 3.00
CA HIS A 202 -8.51 6.12 2.14
C HIS A 202 -8.80 5.91 0.66
N SER A 203 -9.99 5.40 0.31
CA SER A 203 -10.42 5.07 -1.06
C SER A 203 -10.95 6.28 -1.83
#